data_AF-A0A738E1F2-F1
#
_entry.id   AF-A0A738E1F2-F1
#
_cell.length_a   1.000
_cell.length_b   1.000
_cell.length_c   1.000
_cell.angle_alpha   90.00
_cell.angle_beta   90.00
_cell.angle_gamma   90.00
#
_symmetry.space_group_name_H-M   'P 1'
#
loop_
_entity.id
_entity.type
_entity.pdbx_description
1 polymer ?
#
loop_
_entity_poly.entity_id
_entity_poly.type
_entity_poly.pdbx_seq_one_letter_code
_entity_poly.pdbx_strand_id
1 'polypeptide(L)'
;MNTVKPESIALFCLTPGGVALAKRLAAMLPLTCFTSEKLREEGFIPFDGGFANTARQAFTTYTALIFIGATGIAVRVLAPLVNDKFSDPAVVVIDERSQHVISLLSGHAGGANALTRYLAGMLGADPVITTATDVNEMSALDTLAFQLNARMTDLRTAVKTVNQMLVSHQRVGLWWDAELTEEIDQCDIRGFIPVDDLQRLPELDALICVSLRNDLPELPVPHWKLVPQRVVAGIGCRRDTPFPLLATLLARQLEAQKLDPLALKAIGSVTLKKGEPGLIQLASCCRVPFKTFTAEALREFEHHFPGSGFVRKTVGVGSVSGPAAWLLSQGQLLGETLREQGVTITLGVSH
;
A
#
# COMPACT_ATOMS: atom_id res chain seq x y z
N MET A 1 3.00 3.04 2.05
CA MET A 1 2.95 2.47 3.40
C MET A 1 4.01 1.39 3.46
N ASN A 2 4.85 1.39 4.49
CA ASN A 2 5.79 0.29 4.72
C ASN A 2 5.01 -0.85 5.35
N THR A 3 4.83 -1.93 4.61
CA THR A 3 4.04 -3.10 5.04
C THR A 3 5.00 -4.21 5.34
N VAL A 4 4.78 -4.95 6.44
CA VAL A 4 5.60 -6.12 6.76
C VAL A 4 5.55 -7.08 5.57
N LYS A 5 6.71 -7.32 4.97
CA LYS A 5 6.91 -8.39 3.99
C LYS A 5 7.83 -9.42 4.63
N PRO A 6 7.51 -10.73 4.54
CA PRO A 6 8.34 -11.78 5.14
C PRO A 6 9.81 -11.65 4.76
N GLU A 7 10.11 -11.35 3.49
CA GLU A 7 11.47 -11.18 2.95
C GLU A 7 12.28 -10.01 3.56
N SER A 8 11.66 -9.11 4.34
CA SER A 8 12.26 -7.85 4.80
C SER A 8 12.01 -7.61 6.28
N ILE A 9 12.32 -8.62 7.11
CA ILE A 9 12.26 -8.53 8.58
C ILE A 9 13.68 -8.68 9.16
N ALA A 10 14.10 -7.68 9.93
CA ALA A 10 15.35 -7.73 10.69
C ALA A 10 15.08 -8.19 12.13
N LEU A 11 15.88 -9.12 12.63
CA LEU A 11 15.79 -9.63 13.99
C LEU A 11 17.08 -9.34 14.76
N PHE A 12 16.96 -8.77 15.96
CA PHE A 12 18.10 -8.43 16.82
C PHE A 12 18.08 -9.25 18.09
N CYS A 13 19.21 -9.84 18.45
CA CYS A 13 19.39 -10.56 19.70
C CYS A 13 20.67 -10.12 20.41
N LEU A 14 20.61 -10.00 21.74
CA LEU A 14 21.69 -9.48 22.58
C LEU A 14 22.18 -10.47 23.65
N THR A 15 21.53 -11.64 23.75
CA THR A 15 21.83 -12.68 24.74
C THR A 15 21.92 -14.05 24.07
N PRO A 16 22.60 -15.04 24.68
CA PRO A 16 22.60 -16.42 24.18
C PRO A 16 21.19 -17.02 24.07
N GLY A 17 20.31 -16.75 25.05
CA GLY A 17 18.91 -17.17 24.99
C GLY A 17 18.17 -16.55 23.80
N GLY A 18 18.45 -15.28 23.52
CA GLY A 18 17.91 -14.60 22.34
C GLY A 18 18.40 -15.21 21.02
N VAL A 19 19.67 -15.62 20.92
CA VAL A 19 20.20 -16.31 19.73
C VAL A 19 19.50 -17.66 19.52
N ALA A 20 19.28 -18.43 20.58
CA ALA A 20 18.56 -19.71 20.50
C ALA A 20 17.12 -19.53 20.01
N LEU A 21 16.41 -18.50 20.52
CA LEU A 21 15.06 -18.17 20.05
C LEU A 21 15.06 -17.65 18.61
N ALA A 22 16.02 -16.79 18.25
CA ALA A 22 16.19 -16.29 16.89
C ALA A 22 16.36 -17.42 15.88
N LYS A 23 17.15 -18.45 16.21
CA LYS A 23 17.33 -19.64 15.35
C LYS A 23 16.02 -20.41 15.13
N ARG A 24 15.21 -20.59 16.18
CA ARG A 24 13.90 -21.23 16.06
C ARG A 24 13.00 -20.46 15.10
N LEU A 25 12.97 -19.13 15.22
CA LEU A 25 12.20 -18.26 14.34
C LEU A 25 12.74 -18.26 12.90
N ALA A 26 14.05 -18.20 12.70
CA ALA A 26 14.69 -18.20 11.39
C ALA A 26 14.51 -19.53 10.62
N ALA A 27 14.24 -20.64 11.33
CA ALA A 27 13.88 -21.91 10.69
C ALA A 27 12.46 -21.91 10.10
N MET A 28 11.59 -21.00 10.55
CA MET A 28 10.18 -20.92 10.14
C MET A 28 9.89 -19.69 9.29
N LEU A 29 10.73 -18.66 9.36
CA LEU A 29 10.53 -17.37 8.71
C LEU A 29 11.82 -16.89 8.03
N PRO A 30 11.72 -16.24 6.86
CA PRO A 30 12.86 -15.60 6.22
C PRO A 30 13.27 -14.35 6.99
N LEU A 31 14.23 -14.48 7.92
CA LEU A 31 14.67 -13.38 8.80
C LEU A 31 16.13 -13.02 8.53
N THR A 32 16.44 -11.72 8.53
CA THR A 32 17.84 -11.28 8.62
C THR A 32 18.21 -11.10 10.09
N CYS A 33 19.01 -12.03 10.62
CA CYS A 33 19.32 -12.08 12.05
C CYS A 33 20.64 -11.36 12.36
N PHE A 34 20.61 -10.45 13.32
CA PHE A 34 21.74 -9.67 13.79
C PHE A 34 22.08 -9.99 15.25
N THR A 35 23.37 -10.10 15.55
CA THR A 35 23.89 -10.32 16.91
C THR A 35 25.26 -9.66 17.11
N SER A 36 25.79 -9.68 18.33
CA SER A 36 27.15 -9.21 18.60
C SER A 36 28.19 -10.22 18.10
N GLU A 37 29.39 -9.78 17.72
CA GLU A 37 30.48 -10.68 17.28
C GLU A 37 30.78 -11.80 18.29
N LYS A 38 30.63 -11.50 19.59
CA LYS A 38 30.85 -12.47 20.69
C LYS A 38 29.84 -13.60 20.74
N LEU A 39 28.63 -13.37 20.21
CA LEU A 39 27.51 -14.32 20.21
C LEU A 39 27.22 -14.84 18.80
N ARG A 40 28.16 -14.62 17.88
CA ARG A 40 27.96 -14.91 16.47
C ARG A 40 27.86 -16.41 16.23
N GLU A 41 26.86 -16.77 15.44
CA GLU A 41 26.61 -18.12 14.97
C GLU A 41 26.41 -18.09 13.45
N GLU A 42 26.44 -19.27 12.82
CA GLU A 42 26.21 -19.38 11.37
C GLU A 42 24.83 -18.81 10.98
N GLY A 43 24.79 -18.03 9.91
CA GLY A 43 23.57 -17.35 9.46
C GLY A 43 23.27 -16.01 10.17
N PHE A 44 24.05 -15.61 11.17
CA PHE A 44 23.89 -14.32 11.84
C PHE A 44 24.91 -13.29 11.34
N ILE A 45 24.43 -12.06 11.12
CA ILE A 45 25.22 -10.90 10.73
C ILE A 45 25.67 -10.16 11.99
N PRO A 46 26.96 -9.84 12.16
CA PRO A 46 27.40 -9.04 13.30
C PRO A 46 26.92 -7.59 13.20
N PHE A 47 26.74 -6.93 14.34
CA PHE A 47 26.41 -5.51 14.35
C PHE A 47 27.52 -4.65 13.72
N ASP A 48 27.18 -3.86 12.70
CA ASP A 48 28.04 -2.84 12.12
C ASP A 48 27.96 -1.53 12.91
N GLY A 49 29.11 -1.05 13.42
CA GLY A 49 29.18 0.13 14.29
C GLY A 49 28.47 -0.03 15.64
N GLY A 50 28.17 -1.28 16.03
CA GLY A 50 27.44 -1.63 17.26
C GLY A 50 25.92 -1.67 17.10
N PHE A 51 25.25 -2.27 18.09
CA PHE A 51 23.81 -2.55 18.06
C PHE A 51 22.95 -1.34 17.67
N ALA A 52 23.20 -0.18 18.28
CA ALA A 52 22.41 1.02 18.03
C ALA A 52 22.51 1.49 16.57
N ASN A 53 23.70 1.44 15.97
CA ASN A 53 23.90 1.84 14.58
C ASN A 53 23.19 0.88 13.62
N THR A 54 23.38 -0.43 13.80
CA THR A 54 22.73 -1.45 12.97
C THR A 54 21.21 -1.40 13.06
N ALA A 55 20.65 -1.27 14.27
CA ALA A 55 19.20 -1.16 14.46
C ALA A 55 18.62 0.10 13.81
N ARG A 56 19.34 1.22 13.86
CA ARG A 56 18.94 2.47 13.19
C ARG A 56 18.95 2.36 11.68
N GLN A 57 19.96 1.70 11.11
CA GLN A 57 20.03 1.42 9.68
C GLN A 57 18.92 0.46 9.25
N ALA A 58 18.63 -0.55 10.07
CA ALA A 58 17.55 -1.48 9.78
C ALA A 58 16.18 -0.78 9.80
N PHE A 59 15.97 0.18 10.70
CA PHE A 59 14.73 0.96 10.78
C PHE A 59 14.39 1.70 9.48
N THR A 60 15.38 2.05 8.67
CA THR A 60 15.16 2.75 7.39
C THR A 60 15.10 1.82 6.18
N THR A 61 15.56 0.57 6.31
CA THR A 61 15.74 -0.35 5.17
C THR A 61 14.84 -1.59 5.23
N TYR A 62 14.35 -1.96 6.40
CA TYR A 62 13.47 -3.12 6.61
C TYR A 62 12.04 -2.69 6.84
N THR A 63 11.11 -3.59 6.52
CA THR A 63 9.67 -3.36 6.73
C THR A 63 9.22 -3.68 8.16
N ALA A 64 9.96 -4.53 8.87
CA ALA A 64 9.73 -4.84 10.27
C ALA A 64 11.03 -5.14 11.03
N LEU A 65 11.04 -4.82 12.32
CA LEU A 65 12.12 -5.10 13.25
C LEU A 65 11.60 -5.92 14.43
N ILE A 66 12.27 -7.02 14.74
CA ILE A 66 12.02 -7.86 15.90
C ILE A 66 13.20 -7.72 16.86
N PHE A 67 12.96 -7.33 18.11
CA PHE A 67 13.98 -7.29 19.15
C PHE A 67 13.73 -8.41 20.16
N ILE A 68 14.66 -9.36 20.28
CA ILE A 68 14.65 -10.32 21.37
C ILE A 68 15.44 -9.76 22.53
N GLY A 69 14.73 -9.32 23.57
CA GLY A 69 15.31 -8.67 24.75
C GLY A 69 14.37 -7.66 25.40
N ALA A 70 14.94 -6.77 26.23
CA ALA A 70 14.16 -5.79 26.96
C ALA A 70 13.61 -4.68 26.06
N THR A 71 12.31 -4.38 26.18
CA THR A 71 11.61 -3.31 25.44
C THR A 71 12.31 -1.95 25.55
N GLY A 72 12.85 -1.62 26.73
CA GLY A 72 13.56 -0.37 26.96
C GLY A 72 14.79 -0.15 26.07
N ILE A 73 15.42 -1.23 25.60
CA ILE A 73 16.56 -1.14 24.68
C ILE A 73 16.07 -0.71 23.28
N ALA A 74 15.01 -1.35 22.78
CA ALA A 74 14.40 -1.00 21.50
C ALA A 74 13.91 0.46 21.51
N VAL A 75 13.19 0.87 22.57
CA VAL A 75 12.69 2.24 22.72
C VAL A 75 13.82 3.26 22.67
N ARG A 76 14.89 3.10 23.48
CA ARG A 76 15.97 4.10 23.54
C ARG A 76 16.73 4.24 22.23
N VAL A 77 16.95 3.13 21.51
CA VAL A 77 17.71 3.15 20.26
C VAL A 77 16.89 3.78 19.12
N LEU A 78 15.60 3.47 19.07
CA LEU A 78 14.71 3.89 17.99
C LEU A 78 14.07 5.25 18.22
N ALA A 79 13.93 5.72 19.46
CA ALA A 79 13.28 7.00 19.78
C ALA A 79 13.71 8.19 18.90
N PRO A 80 15.00 8.39 18.54
CA PRO A 80 15.41 9.48 17.66
C PRO A 80 14.97 9.35 16.20
N LEU A 81 14.51 8.16 15.77
CA LEU A 81 14.09 7.86 14.41
C LEU A 81 12.58 7.80 14.24
N VAL A 82 11.82 7.64 15.33
CA VAL A 82 10.37 7.57 15.30
C VAL A 82 9.83 8.87 14.71
N ASN A 83 9.07 8.74 13.63
CA ASN A 83 8.55 9.87 12.89
C ASN A 83 7.04 9.73 12.72
N ASP A 84 6.58 8.67 12.05
CA ASP A 84 5.16 8.53 11.76
C ASP A 84 4.69 7.09 11.56
N LYS A 85 3.54 6.74 12.16
CA LYS A 85 2.94 5.39 12.12
C LYS A 85 2.58 4.85 10.73
N PHE A 86 2.53 5.70 9.69
CA PHE A 86 2.24 5.30 8.31
C PHE A 86 3.51 5.06 7.47
N SER A 87 4.67 5.53 7.95
CA SER A 87 5.98 5.35 7.30
C SER A 87 6.93 4.46 8.09
N ASP A 88 6.87 4.51 9.41
CA ASP A 88 7.77 3.79 10.30
C ASP A 88 7.51 2.28 10.20
N PRO A 89 8.55 1.44 10.20
CA PRO A 89 8.39 -0.01 10.13
C PRO A 89 7.64 -0.55 11.36
N ALA A 90 7.07 -1.76 11.22
CA ALA A 90 6.59 -2.50 12.38
C ALA A 90 7.73 -2.78 13.34
N VAL A 91 7.52 -2.56 14.64
CA VAL A 91 8.48 -2.95 15.67
C VAL A 91 7.80 -3.87 16.68
N VAL A 92 8.38 -5.06 16.85
CA VAL A 92 7.93 -6.08 17.79
C VAL A 92 9.06 -6.42 18.76
N VAL A 93 8.73 -6.61 20.03
CA VAL A 93 9.68 -7.05 21.07
C VAL A 93 9.25 -8.41 21.61
N ILE A 94 10.20 -9.33 21.78
CA ILE A 94 9.96 -10.65 22.37
C ILE A 94 10.92 -10.82 23.54
N ASP A 95 10.48 -11.29 24.69
CA ASP A 95 11.41 -11.68 25.74
C ASP A 95 12.14 -12.99 25.38
N GLU A 96 13.33 -13.20 25.93
CA GLU A 96 14.16 -14.35 25.57
C GLU A 96 13.55 -15.72 25.94
N ARG A 97 12.55 -15.75 26.83
CA ARG A 97 11.82 -16.97 27.22
C ARG A 97 10.56 -17.18 26.41
N SER A 98 10.28 -16.31 25.43
CA SER A 98 9.10 -16.38 24.57
C SER A 98 7.78 -16.33 25.38
N GLN A 99 7.76 -15.60 26.50
CA GLN A 99 6.53 -15.49 27.31
C GLN A 99 5.55 -14.49 26.69
N HIS A 100 6.08 -13.37 26.17
CA HIS A 100 5.32 -12.26 25.61
C HIS A 100 5.90 -11.82 24.27
N VAL A 101 5.00 -11.47 23.36
CA VAL A 101 5.30 -10.78 22.10
C VAL A 101 4.59 -9.44 22.12
N ILE A 102 5.34 -8.35 22.11
CA ILE A 102 4.83 -7.00 22.36
C ILE A 102 4.85 -6.20 21.07
N SER A 103 3.67 -5.70 20.65
CA SER A 103 3.57 -4.72 19.57
C SER A 103 4.03 -3.34 20.07
N LEU A 104 5.19 -2.87 19.59
CA LEU A 104 5.84 -1.66 20.12
C LEU A 104 5.59 -0.42 19.26
N LEU A 105 5.70 -0.52 17.93
CA LEU A 105 5.54 0.61 17.01
C LEU A 105 4.79 0.19 15.74
N SER A 106 3.99 1.10 15.19
CA SER A 106 3.25 0.92 13.93
C SER A 106 2.30 -0.29 13.93
N GLY A 107 1.45 -0.38 14.96
CA GLY A 107 0.49 -1.47 15.20
C GLY A 107 -0.41 -1.84 14.00
N HIS A 108 -1.14 -0.88 13.44
CA HIS A 108 -2.11 -1.11 12.36
C HIS A 108 -1.46 -1.04 10.97
N ALA A 109 -1.34 0.15 10.39
CA ALA A 109 -0.87 0.35 9.02
C ALA A 109 0.56 -0.18 8.77
N GLY A 110 1.42 -0.20 9.79
CA GLY A 110 2.75 -0.80 9.69
C GLY A 110 2.76 -2.31 9.91
N GLY A 111 1.69 -2.90 10.47
CA GLY A 111 1.51 -4.34 10.61
C GLY A 111 2.08 -4.98 11.88
N ALA A 112 2.51 -4.20 12.88
CA ALA A 112 3.09 -4.78 14.10
C ALA A 112 2.09 -5.60 14.93
N ASN A 113 0.80 -5.25 14.95
CA ASN A 113 -0.21 -6.03 15.68
C ASN A 113 -0.43 -7.41 15.04
N ALA A 114 -0.54 -7.44 13.71
CA ALA A 114 -0.66 -8.69 12.97
C ALA A 114 0.58 -9.57 13.14
N LEU A 115 1.77 -8.99 13.01
CA LEU A 115 3.04 -9.69 13.23
C LEU A 115 3.15 -10.22 14.66
N THR A 116 2.75 -9.44 15.66
CA THR A 116 2.73 -9.86 17.07
C THR A 116 1.83 -11.06 17.30
N ARG A 117 0.59 -11.06 16.79
CA ARG A 117 -0.32 -12.23 16.90
C ARG A 117 0.26 -13.46 16.22
N TYR A 118 0.83 -13.28 15.04
CA TYR A 118 1.42 -14.36 14.27
C TYR A 118 2.60 -15.00 14.99
N LEU A 119 3.57 -14.19 15.44
CA LEU A 119 4.72 -14.66 16.21
C LEU A 119 4.30 -15.30 17.54
N ALA A 120 3.32 -14.73 18.23
CA ALA A 120 2.80 -15.27 19.48
C ALA A 120 2.19 -16.68 19.28
N GLY A 121 1.38 -16.86 18.24
CA GLY A 121 0.80 -18.16 17.88
C GLY A 121 1.86 -19.21 17.55
N MET A 122 2.92 -18.83 16.85
CA MET A 122 4.04 -19.73 16.53
C MET A 122 4.86 -20.13 17.76
N LEU A 123 5.04 -19.20 18.70
CA LEU A 123 5.86 -19.41 19.88
C LEU A 123 5.09 -20.00 21.07
N GLY A 124 3.75 -20.02 21.01
CA GLY A 124 2.91 -20.30 22.17
C GLY A 124 3.03 -19.22 23.25
N ALA A 125 3.31 -17.98 22.84
CA ALA A 125 3.52 -16.83 23.70
C ALA A 125 2.24 -15.99 23.83
N ASP A 126 2.21 -15.08 24.80
CA ASP A 126 1.11 -14.13 25.01
C ASP A 126 1.31 -12.85 24.15
N PRO A 127 0.38 -12.51 23.23
CA PRO A 127 0.46 -11.28 22.45
C PRO A 127 0.02 -10.06 23.26
N VAL A 128 0.94 -9.11 23.48
CA VAL A 128 0.66 -7.83 24.16
C VAL A 128 0.40 -6.74 23.12
N ILE A 129 -0.88 -6.42 22.91
CA ILE A 129 -1.36 -5.38 21.98
C ILE A 129 -2.24 -4.39 22.75
N THR A 130 -1.90 -3.10 22.69
CA THR A 130 -2.54 -2.05 23.52
C THR A 130 -3.31 -1.00 22.71
N THR A 131 -3.37 -1.17 21.39
CA THR A 131 -4.05 -0.23 20.49
C THR A 131 -5.55 -0.28 20.72
N ALA A 132 -6.18 0.87 20.98
CA ALA A 132 -7.57 0.94 21.44
C ALA A 132 -8.57 0.31 20.46
N THR A 133 -8.35 0.43 19.15
CA THR A 133 -9.19 -0.21 18.12
C THR A 133 -9.06 -1.73 18.15
N ASP A 134 -7.84 -2.29 18.32
CA ASP A 134 -7.65 -3.74 18.51
C ASP A 134 -8.24 -4.24 19.83
N VAL A 135 -8.10 -3.50 20.93
CA VAL A 135 -8.65 -3.86 22.25
C VAL A 135 -10.18 -3.87 22.22
N ASN A 136 -10.80 -2.96 21.47
CA ASN A 136 -12.25 -2.89 21.29
C ASN A 136 -12.74 -3.72 20.09
N GLU A 137 -11.88 -4.52 19.46
CA GLU A 137 -12.22 -5.36 18.29
C GLU A 137 -12.87 -4.61 17.12
N MET A 138 -12.58 -3.31 16.97
CA MET A 138 -13.08 -2.48 15.89
C MET A 138 -12.03 -2.33 14.80
N SER A 139 -12.49 -2.36 13.56
CA SER A 139 -11.68 -1.93 12.44
C SER A 139 -11.33 -0.45 12.58
N ALA A 140 -10.14 -0.10 12.12
CA ALA A 140 -9.67 1.27 12.10
C ALA A 140 -9.70 1.76 10.65
N LEU A 141 -9.98 3.05 10.43
CA LEU A 141 -10.02 3.61 9.07
C LEU A 141 -8.68 3.42 8.33
N ASP A 142 -7.56 3.48 9.05
CA ASP A 142 -6.24 3.20 8.49
C ASP A 142 -6.01 1.73 8.13
N THR A 143 -6.63 0.79 8.86
CA THR A 143 -6.62 -0.64 8.50
C THR A 143 -7.43 -0.88 7.23
N LEU A 144 -8.64 -0.33 7.14
CA LEU A 144 -9.50 -0.45 5.96
C LEU A 144 -8.82 0.16 4.72
N ALA A 145 -8.27 1.37 4.85
CA ALA A 145 -7.50 2.02 3.80
C ALA A 145 -6.31 1.16 3.33
N PHE A 146 -5.66 0.49 4.28
CA PHE A 146 -4.55 -0.39 3.98
C PHE A 146 -4.98 -1.65 3.22
N GLN A 147 -6.00 -2.37 3.71
CA GLN A 147 -6.49 -3.61 3.10
C GLN A 147 -6.97 -3.39 1.66
N LEU A 148 -7.61 -2.25 1.39
CA LEU A 148 -8.08 -1.86 0.05
C LEU A 148 -7.00 -1.25 -0.86
N ASN A 149 -5.76 -1.08 -0.36
CA ASN A 149 -4.73 -0.30 -1.04
C ASN A 149 -5.29 1.05 -1.54
N ALA A 150 -5.94 1.77 -0.63
CA ALA A 150 -6.69 2.98 -0.92
C ALA A 150 -5.97 4.24 -0.42
N ARG A 151 -6.28 5.36 -1.07
CA ARG A 151 -5.77 6.70 -0.77
C ARG A 151 -6.93 7.62 -0.41
N MET A 152 -6.62 8.67 0.32
CA MET A 152 -7.59 9.69 0.68
C MET A 152 -6.87 11.01 0.92
N THR A 153 -7.54 12.11 0.57
CA THR A 153 -7.09 13.47 0.93
C THR A 153 -7.16 13.64 2.46
N ASP A 154 -6.10 14.15 3.07
CA ASP A 154 -6.03 14.36 4.53
C ASP A 154 -6.23 13.11 5.39
N LEU A 155 -5.75 11.95 4.91
CA LEU A 155 -5.82 10.65 5.60
C LEU A 155 -5.51 10.72 7.10
N ARG A 156 -4.46 11.47 7.49
CA ARG A 156 -4.07 11.61 8.90
C ARG A 156 -5.18 12.19 9.77
N THR A 157 -5.79 13.29 9.32
CA THR A 157 -6.82 13.99 10.08
C THR A 157 -8.08 13.16 10.17
N ALA A 158 -8.50 12.58 9.05
CA ALA A 158 -9.66 11.70 9.00
C ALA A 158 -9.49 10.46 9.89
N VAL A 159 -8.34 9.78 9.85
CA VAL A 159 -8.05 8.62 10.72
C VAL A 159 -8.15 9.00 12.19
N LYS A 160 -7.62 10.17 12.58
CA LYS A 160 -7.73 10.64 13.98
C LYS A 160 -9.19 10.84 14.38
N THR A 161 -9.97 11.54 13.55
CA THR A 161 -11.37 11.83 13.82
C THR A 161 -12.21 10.57 13.83
N VAL A 162 -12.18 9.79 12.76
CA VAL A 162 -13.04 8.61 12.56
C VAL A 162 -12.71 7.51 13.57
N ASN A 163 -11.42 7.23 13.83
CA ASN A 163 -11.08 6.23 14.84
C ASN A 163 -11.53 6.69 16.24
N GLN A 164 -11.48 7.99 16.54
CA GLN A 164 -12.03 8.51 17.80
C GLN A 164 -13.55 8.32 17.89
N MET A 165 -14.28 8.53 16.79
CA MET A 165 -15.73 8.29 16.72
C MET A 165 -16.05 6.81 17.00
N LEU A 166 -15.33 5.89 16.33
CA LEU A 166 -15.51 4.44 16.50
C LEU A 166 -15.29 4.01 17.96
N VAL A 167 -14.17 4.40 18.59
CA VAL A 167 -13.89 4.06 20.01
C VAL A 167 -14.85 4.73 21.00
N SER A 168 -15.55 5.79 20.57
CA SER A 168 -16.58 6.45 21.37
C SER A 168 -17.99 5.90 21.09
N HIS A 169 -18.10 4.79 20.36
CA HIS A 169 -19.36 4.14 19.96
C HIS A 169 -20.32 5.05 19.17
N GLN A 170 -19.78 6.03 18.43
CA GLN A 170 -20.56 6.81 17.48
C GLN A 170 -20.87 5.98 16.22
N ARG A 171 -21.98 6.31 15.56
CA ARG A 171 -22.55 5.57 14.44
C ARG A 171 -21.87 5.99 13.14
N VAL A 172 -20.76 5.35 12.81
CA VAL A 172 -20.02 5.60 11.58
C VAL A 172 -20.45 4.61 10.50
N GLY A 173 -21.01 5.12 9.41
CA GLY A 173 -21.42 4.32 8.27
C GLY A 173 -20.25 4.00 7.33
N LEU A 174 -20.40 2.94 6.54
CA LEU A 174 -19.52 2.59 5.44
C LEU A 174 -20.36 2.26 4.21
N TRP A 175 -20.17 3.04 3.15
CA TRP A 175 -20.77 2.81 1.83
C TRP A 175 -19.66 2.54 0.82
N TRP A 176 -19.93 1.74 -0.20
CA TRP A 176 -18.99 1.47 -1.30
C TRP A 176 -19.68 1.35 -2.66
N ASP A 177 -18.93 1.59 -3.74
CA ASP A 177 -19.38 1.25 -5.10
C ASP A 177 -19.58 -0.27 -5.23
N ALA A 178 -20.69 -0.71 -5.85
CA ALA A 178 -21.04 -2.13 -5.96
C ALA A 178 -19.93 -3.02 -6.55
N GLU A 179 -19.10 -2.47 -7.45
CA GLU A 179 -17.94 -3.11 -8.07
C GLU A 179 -16.84 -3.52 -7.07
N LEU A 180 -16.85 -2.96 -5.86
CA LEU A 180 -15.85 -3.21 -4.81
C LEU A 180 -16.34 -4.23 -3.76
N THR A 181 -17.55 -4.79 -3.91
CA THR A 181 -18.15 -5.66 -2.89
C THR A 181 -17.26 -6.85 -2.52
N GLU A 182 -16.73 -7.57 -3.51
CA GLU A 182 -15.86 -8.73 -3.26
C GLU A 182 -14.57 -8.37 -2.48
N GLU A 183 -14.06 -7.15 -2.66
CA GLU A 183 -12.87 -6.67 -1.95
C GLU A 183 -13.21 -6.24 -0.52
N ILE A 184 -14.37 -5.61 -0.34
CA ILE A 184 -14.88 -5.18 0.97
C ILE A 184 -15.21 -6.38 1.85
N ASP A 185 -15.77 -7.45 1.27
CA ASP A 185 -16.07 -8.71 1.98
C ASP A 185 -14.81 -9.38 2.57
N GLN A 186 -13.63 -9.05 2.04
CA GLN A 186 -12.34 -9.53 2.53
C GLN A 186 -11.69 -8.58 3.56
N CYS A 187 -12.28 -7.41 3.78
CA CYS A 187 -11.78 -6.41 4.72
C CYS A 187 -12.39 -6.58 6.11
N ASP A 188 -11.65 -6.14 7.13
CA ASP A 188 -12.23 -5.98 8.46
C ASP A 188 -13.03 -4.68 8.47
N ILE A 189 -14.35 -4.78 8.57
CA ILE A 189 -15.26 -3.63 8.66
C ILE A 189 -15.96 -3.54 10.01
N ARG A 190 -15.50 -4.29 11.04
CA ARG A 190 -16.12 -4.25 12.37
C ARG A 190 -16.17 -2.83 12.92
N GLY A 191 -17.30 -2.47 13.50
CA GLY A 191 -17.55 -1.12 14.03
C GLY A 191 -18.15 -0.14 13.00
N PHE A 192 -18.01 -0.39 11.70
CA PHE A 192 -18.73 0.36 10.68
C PHE A 192 -20.14 -0.20 10.47
N ILE A 193 -21.09 0.68 10.19
CA ILE A 193 -22.47 0.32 9.81
C ILE A 193 -22.54 0.29 8.28
N PRO A 194 -22.73 -0.88 7.64
CA PRO A 194 -22.92 -0.93 6.20
C PRO A 194 -24.09 -0.07 5.74
N VAL A 195 -23.89 0.68 4.67
CA VAL A 195 -24.91 1.53 4.04
C VAL A 195 -25.05 1.09 2.60
N ASP A 196 -26.25 0.67 2.21
CA ASP A 196 -26.53 0.20 0.85
C ASP A 196 -26.97 1.33 -0.09
N ASP A 197 -27.61 2.38 0.46
CA ASP A 197 -28.20 3.47 -0.31
C ASP A 197 -27.87 4.84 0.29
N LEU A 198 -27.08 5.63 -0.44
CA LEU A 198 -26.70 6.99 -0.05
C LEU A 198 -27.88 7.96 0.00
N GLN A 199 -29.01 7.66 -0.65
CA GLN A 199 -30.22 8.48 -0.59
C GLN A 199 -31.05 8.21 0.67
N ARG A 200 -30.80 7.07 1.33
CA ARG A 200 -31.55 6.59 2.50
C ARG A 200 -30.60 6.16 3.59
N LEU A 201 -29.86 7.12 4.12
CA LEU A 201 -28.93 6.87 5.20
C LEU A 201 -29.68 6.46 6.48
N PRO A 202 -29.20 5.45 7.22
CA PRO A 202 -29.61 5.27 8.60
C PRO A 202 -29.18 6.48 9.44
N GLU A 203 -29.65 6.56 10.69
CA GLU A 203 -29.12 7.56 11.63
C GLU A 203 -27.61 7.31 11.79
N LEU A 204 -26.77 8.28 11.43
CA LEU A 204 -25.32 8.18 11.42
C LEU A 204 -24.71 9.51 11.88
N ASP A 205 -23.61 9.42 12.62
CA ASP A 205 -22.80 10.57 13.01
C ASP A 205 -21.82 10.97 11.89
N ALA A 206 -21.38 10.00 11.09
CA ALA A 206 -20.55 10.20 9.90
C ALA A 206 -20.61 9.03 8.93
N LEU A 207 -20.02 9.20 7.74
CA LEU A 207 -19.97 8.19 6.68
C LEU A 207 -18.59 8.12 6.00
N ILE A 208 -18.07 6.90 5.83
CA ILE A 208 -16.94 6.62 4.95
C ILE A 208 -17.49 6.09 3.61
N CYS A 209 -17.10 6.74 2.52
CA CYS A 209 -17.47 6.34 1.16
C CYS A 209 -16.26 5.75 0.44
N VAL A 210 -16.31 4.47 0.07
CA VAL A 210 -15.27 3.80 -0.71
C VAL A 210 -15.65 3.83 -2.18
N SER A 211 -14.98 4.65 -2.97
CA SER A 211 -15.36 4.84 -4.37
C SER A 211 -14.18 5.18 -5.26
N LEU A 212 -14.24 4.73 -6.51
CA LEU A 212 -13.29 5.14 -7.55
C LEU A 212 -13.68 6.48 -8.19
N ARG A 213 -14.88 6.99 -7.91
CA ARG A 213 -15.46 8.16 -8.57
C ARG A 213 -14.92 9.47 -8.02
N ASN A 214 -14.79 10.48 -8.89
CA ASN A 214 -14.31 11.81 -8.52
C ASN A 214 -15.29 12.53 -7.57
N ASP A 215 -16.58 12.38 -7.78
CA ASP A 215 -17.62 13.05 -7.01
C ASP A 215 -18.45 12.07 -6.19
N LEU A 216 -18.88 12.53 -5.01
CA LEU A 216 -19.92 11.90 -4.21
C LEU A 216 -21.19 12.75 -4.28
N PRO A 217 -22.39 12.16 -4.10
CA PRO A 217 -23.59 12.95 -3.92
C PRO A 217 -23.47 13.85 -2.68
N GLU A 218 -24.32 14.87 -2.60
CA GLU A 218 -24.44 15.67 -1.39
C GLU A 218 -24.99 14.80 -0.25
N LEU A 219 -24.26 14.72 0.86
CA LEU A 219 -24.58 13.86 1.99
C LEU A 219 -24.89 14.71 3.23
N PRO A 220 -25.95 14.40 3.99
CA PRO A 220 -26.40 15.20 5.14
C PRO A 220 -25.54 15.01 6.40
N VAL A 221 -24.47 14.21 6.33
CA VAL A 221 -23.57 13.90 7.45
C VAL A 221 -22.12 14.20 7.06
N PRO A 222 -21.24 14.49 8.03
CA PRO A 222 -19.80 14.51 7.79
C PRO A 222 -19.36 13.23 7.10
N HIS A 223 -18.61 13.36 6.01
CA HIS A 223 -18.19 12.21 5.23
C HIS A 223 -16.77 12.34 4.70
N TRP A 224 -16.15 11.19 4.47
CA TRP A 224 -14.82 11.09 3.92
C TRP A 224 -14.80 10.07 2.78
N LYS A 225 -14.04 10.37 1.73
CA LYS A 225 -13.89 9.50 0.57
C LYS A 225 -12.58 8.74 0.62
N LEU A 226 -12.68 7.43 0.68
CA LEU A 226 -11.56 6.51 0.55
C LEU A 226 -11.52 5.97 -0.88
N VAL A 227 -10.39 6.11 -1.57
CA VAL A 227 -10.26 5.84 -3.00
C VAL A 227 -9.29 4.67 -3.25
N PRO A 228 -9.78 3.45 -3.49
CA PRO A 228 -8.93 2.32 -3.87
C PRO A 228 -8.10 2.58 -5.13
N GLN A 229 -6.82 2.21 -5.12
CA GLN A 229 -5.98 2.34 -6.31
C GLN A 229 -6.24 1.19 -7.28
N ARG A 230 -7.17 1.36 -8.21
CA ARG A 230 -7.58 0.32 -9.18
C ARG A 230 -7.38 0.74 -10.64
N VAL A 231 -7.35 2.03 -10.95
CA VAL A 231 -7.29 2.53 -12.33
C VAL A 231 -5.87 2.46 -12.86
N VAL A 232 -5.68 1.97 -14.08
CA VAL A 232 -4.38 1.95 -14.77
C VAL A 232 -4.47 2.72 -16.07
N ALA A 233 -3.38 3.36 -16.47
CA ALA A 233 -3.33 4.14 -17.70
C ALA A 233 -2.22 3.63 -18.63
N GLY A 234 -2.59 3.09 -19.78
CA GLY A 234 -1.67 2.85 -20.88
C GLY A 234 -1.50 4.12 -21.72
N ILE A 235 -0.26 4.60 -21.88
CA ILE A 235 0.04 5.86 -22.56
C ILE A 235 1.04 5.62 -23.70
N GLY A 236 0.67 6.06 -24.91
CA GLY A 236 1.57 6.19 -26.05
C GLY A 236 1.73 7.65 -26.42
N CYS A 237 2.94 8.13 -26.65
CA CYS A 237 3.20 9.53 -27.01
C CYS A 237 4.37 9.68 -27.99
N ARG A 238 4.48 10.82 -28.66
CA ARG A 238 5.67 11.20 -29.44
C ARG A 238 6.89 11.38 -28.53
N ARG A 239 8.10 11.35 -29.10
CA ARG A 239 9.33 11.62 -28.33
C ARG A 239 9.29 13.06 -27.79
N ASP A 240 9.83 13.27 -26.59
CA ASP A 240 9.95 14.58 -25.94
C ASP A 240 8.59 15.26 -25.72
N THR A 241 7.53 14.47 -25.53
CA THR A 241 6.20 15.02 -25.23
C THR A 241 6.24 15.70 -23.85
N PRO A 242 5.90 16.99 -23.74
CA PRO A 242 6.00 17.72 -22.47
C PRO A 242 5.11 17.15 -21.37
N PHE A 243 5.64 17.09 -20.14
CA PHE A 243 4.87 16.69 -18.95
C PHE A 243 3.54 17.44 -18.79
N PRO A 244 3.45 18.78 -18.93
CA PRO A 244 2.18 19.50 -18.75
C PRO A 244 1.08 19.03 -19.69
N LEU A 245 1.43 18.68 -20.93
CA LEU A 245 0.49 18.13 -21.89
C LEU A 245 -0.02 16.74 -21.45
N LEU A 246 0.90 15.85 -21.07
CA LEU A 246 0.55 14.50 -20.62
C LEU A 246 -0.34 14.54 -19.36
N ALA A 247 -0.01 15.41 -18.40
CA ALA A 247 -0.80 15.60 -17.18
C ALA A 247 -2.21 16.12 -17.49
N THR A 248 -2.33 17.11 -18.38
CA THR A 248 -3.63 17.67 -18.79
C THR A 248 -4.50 16.63 -19.46
N LEU A 249 -3.95 15.86 -20.40
CA LEU A 249 -4.70 14.84 -21.12
C LEU A 249 -5.10 13.66 -20.23
N LEU A 250 -4.23 13.24 -19.29
CA LEU A 250 -4.57 12.20 -18.32
C LEU A 250 -5.69 12.67 -17.38
N ALA A 251 -5.58 13.88 -16.82
CA ALA A 251 -6.62 14.44 -15.96
C ALA A 251 -7.97 14.52 -16.68
N ARG A 252 -7.97 15.00 -17.93
CA ARG A 252 -9.19 15.05 -18.76
C ARG A 252 -9.77 13.66 -19.03
N GLN A 253 -8.92 12.66 -19.25
CA GLN A 253 -9.39 11.30 -19.48
C GLN A 253 -10.01 10.67 -18.24
N LEU A 254 -9.41 10.90 -17.06
CA LEU A 254 -9.99 10.45 -15.78
C LEU A 254 -11.34 11.14 -15.52
N GLU A 255 -11.39 12.45 -15.73
CA GLU A 255 -12.62 13.25 -15.58
C GLU A 255 -13.74 12.80 -16.52
N ALA A 256 -13.42 12.49 -17.78
CA ALA A 256 -14.39 11.98 -18.75
C ALA A 256 -15.00 10.63 -18.32
N GLN A 257 -14.28 9.84 -17.52
CA GLN A 257 -14.75 8.60 -16.92
C GLN A 257 -15.25 8.78 -15.47
N LYS A 258 -15.30 10.04 -14.97
CA LYS A 258 -15.67 10.41 -13.60
C LYS A 258 -14.82 9.70 -12.53
N LEU A 259 -13.55 9.49 -12.80
CA LEU A 259 -12.63 8.78 -11.90
C LEU A 259 -11.83 9.77 -11.07
N ASP A 260 -11.68 9.47 -9.79
CA ASP A 260 -10.80 10.22 -8.91
C ASP A 260 -9.33 9.98 -9.30
N PRO A 261 -8.50 11.02 -9.43
CA PRO A 261 -7.07 10.87 -9.72
C PRO A 261 -6.29 9.97 -8.74
N LEU A 262 -6.72 9.89 -7.48
CA LEU A 262 -6.14 9.00 -6.47
C LEU A 262 -6.36 7.52 -6.80
N ALA A 263 -7.35 7.18 -7.62
CA ALA A 263 -7.62 5.82 -8.06
C ALA A 263 -6.53 5.27 -8.99
N LEU A 264 -5.67 6.14 -9.55
CA LEU A 264 -4.59 5.70 -10.43
C LEU A 264 -3.58 4.85 -9.66
N LYS A 265 -3.34 3.64 -10.15
CA LYS A 265 -2.46 2.60 -9.61
C LYS A 265 -1.13 2.51 -10.36
N ALA A 266 -1.14 2.70 -11.69
CA ALA A 266 0.06 2.58 -12.52
C ALA A 266 -0.08 3.27 -13.88
N ILE A 267 1.06 3.64 -14.46
CA ILE A 267 1.17 4.11 -15.85
C ILE A 267 2.00 3.10 -16.65
N GLY A 268 1.50 2.71 -17.82
CA GLY A 268 2.12 1.74 -18.73
C GLY A 268 2.53 2.35 -20.06
N SER A 269 3.66 1.93 -20.63
CA SER A 269 4.04 2.24 -22.02
C SER A 269 4.92 1.15 -22.62
N VAL A 270 5.47 1.38 -23.81
CA VAL A 270 6.43 0.49 -24.46
C VAL A 270 7.85 0.70 -23.92
N THR A 271 8.69 -0.34 -23.89
CA THR A 271 10.09 -0.30 -23.41
C THR A 271 10.94 0.79 -24.07
N LEU A 272 10.68 1.12 -25.34
CA LEU A 272 11.35 2.24 -26.01
C LEU A 272 11.18 3.59 -25.27
N LYS A 273 10.13 3.71 -24.45
CA LYS A 273 9.81 4.89 -23.64
C LYS A 273 10.29 4.81 -22.19
N LYS A 274 11.10 3.81 -21.83
CA LYS A 274 11.63 3.66 -20.46
C LYS A 274 12.37 4.90 -19.95
N GLY A 275 13.04 5.65 -20.84
CA GLY A 275 13.75 6.88 -20.53
C GLY A 275 13.02 8.17 -20.89
N GLU A 276 11.73 8.14 -21.22
CA GLU A 276 10.97 9.32 -21.65
C GLU A 276 10.70 10.27 -20.48
N PRO A 277 11.31 11.47 -20.44
CA PRO A 277 11.24 12.35 -19.26
C PRO A 277 9.81 12.73 -18.88
N GLY A 278 8.95 13.01 -19.87
CA GLY A 278 7.56 13.42 -19.63
C GLY A 278 6.73 12.34 -18.94
N LEU A 279 6.92 11.05 -19.29
CA LEU A 279 6.20 9.93 -18.67
C LEU A 279 6.72 9.61 -17.27
N ILE A 280 8.05 9.69 -17.07
CA ILE A 280 8.67 9.50 -15.75
C ILE A 280 8.20 10.59 -14.78
N GLN A 281 8.19 11.85 -15.23
CA GLN A 281 7.70 12.98 -14.45
C GLN A 281 6.21 12.83 -14.12
N LEU A 282 5.39 12.39 -15.09
CA LEU A 282 3.97 12.14 -14.86
C LEU A 282 3.74 11.07 -13.78
N ALA A 283 4.39 9.92 -13.91
CA ALA A 283 4.27 8.83 -12.93
C ALA A 283 4.74 9.24 -11.54
N SER A 284 5.84 10.00 -11.45
CA SER A 284 6.35 10.56 -10.20
C SER A 284 5.37 11.54 -9.57
N CYS A 285 4.81 12.46 -10.37
CA CYS A 285 3.80 13.44 -9.92
C CYS A 285 2.56 12.74 -9.35
N CYS A 286 2.06 11.70 -10.02
CA CYS A 286 0.95 10.88 -9.55
C CYS A 286 1.33 9.90 -8.41
N ARG A 287 2.63 9.75 -8.11
CA ARG A 287 3.18 8.79 -7.14
C ARG A 287 2.74 7.36 -7.45
N VAL A 288 2.85 6.96 -8.71
CA VAL A 288 2.52 5.61 -9.20
C VAL A 288 3.71 5.02 -9.97
N PRO A 289 3.87 3.68 -9.98
CA PRO A 289 4.89 3.04 -10.78
C PRO A 289 4.69 3.31 -12.28
N PHE A 290 5.80 3.58 -12.97
CA PHE A 290 5.88 3.56 -14.42
C PHE A 290 6.36 2.18 -14.89
N LYS A 291 5.50 1.44 -15.58
CA LYS A 291 5.78 0.11 -16.11
C LYS A 291 5.97 0.18 -17.62
N THR A 292 6.91 -0.59 -18.14
CA THR A 292 7.14 -0.68 -19.59
C THR A 292 7.07 -2.12 -20.08
N PHE A 293 6.51 -2.30 -21.26
CA PHE A 293 6.32 -3.60 -21.90
C PHE A 293 7.09 -3.68 -23.22
N THR A 294 7.62 -4.87 -23.53
CA THR A 294 8.31 -5.10 -24.80
C THR A 294 7.33 -5.00 -25.98
N ALA A 295 7.85 -4.74 -27.18
CA ALA A 295 7.02 -4.72 -28.38
C ALA A 295 6.34 -6.08 -28.60
N GLU A 296 7.02 -7.17 -28.28
CA GLU A 296 6.50 -8.53 -28.37
C GLU A 296 5.29 -8.74 -27.45
N ALA A 297 5.39 -8.32 -26.18
CA ALA A 297 4.30 -8.44 -25.22
C ALA A 297 3.07 -7.58 -25.63
N LEU A 298 3.30 -6.38 -26.17
CA LEU A 298 2.21 -5.54 -26.67
C LEU A 298 1.55 -6.13 -27.93
N ARG A 299 2.34 -6.79 -28.79
CA ARG A 299 1.86 -7.37 -30.06
C ARG A 299 0.84 -8.48 -29.84
N GLU A 300 0.98 -9.24 -28.75
CA GLU A 300 0.02 -10.30 -28.39
C GLU A 300 -1.42 -9.75 -28.29
N PHE A 301 -1.59 -8.54 -27.77
CA PHE A 301 -2.91 -7.93 -27.55
C PHE A 301 -3.25 -6.80 -28.53
N GLU A 302 -2.35 -6.43 -29.44
CA GLU A 302 -2.52 -5.28 -30.34
C GLU A 302 -3.75 -5.38 -31.25
N HIS A 303 -4.19 -6.59 -31.57
CA HIS A 303 -5.31 -6.87 -32.46
C HIS A 303 -6.68 -6.43 -31.89
N HIS A 304 -6.78 -6.21 -30.58
CA HIS A 304 -7.97 -5.65 -29.93
C HIS A 304 -8.13 -4.14 -30.19
N PHE A 305 -7.13 -3.49 -30.78
CA PHE A 305 -7.07 -2.04 -30.88
C PHE A 305 -6.82 -1.56 -32.31
N PRO A 306 -7.34 -0.37 -32.67
CA PRO A 306 -7.00 0.26 -33.94
C PRO A 306 -5.48 0.46 -34.06
N GLY A 307 -4.89 -0.12 -35.11
CA GLY A 307 -3.46 0.00 -35.39
C GLY A 307 -3.10 1.25 -36.18
N SER A 308 -1.91 1.78 -35.94
CA SER A 308 -1.29 2.86 -36.72
C SER A 308 -0.07 2.35 -37.47
N GLY A 309 -0.06 2.56 -38.80
CA GLY A 309 1.09 2.21 -39.64
C GLY A 309 2.36 2.98 -39.25
N PHE A 310 2.23 4.22 -38.77
CA PHE A 310 3.35 5.01 -38.24
C PHE A 310 3.94 4.34 -36.98
N VAL A 311 3.09 4.01 -36.00
CA VAL A 311 3.53 3.37 -34.76
C VAL A 311 4.17 2.00 -35.05
N ARG A 312 3.60 1.22 -35.99
CA ARG A 312 4.18 -0.07 -36.40
C ARG A 312 5.59 0.08 -36.96
N LYS A 313 5.84 1.07 -37.80
CA LYS A 313 7.18 1.36 -38.35
C LYS A 313 8.17 1.81 -37.27
N THR A 314 7.73 2.59 -36.28
CA THR A 314 8.62 3.17 -35.27
C THR A 314 8.88 2.24 -34.08
N VAL A 315 7.87 1.48 -33.65
CA VAL A 315 7.87 0.73 -32.38
C VAL A 315 7.78 -0.79 -32.62
N GLY A 316 7.39 -1.23 -33.82
CA GLY A 316 7.18 -2.65 -34.13
C GLY A 316 5.81 -3.20 -33.72
N VAL A 317 4.89 -2.32 -33.27
CA VAL A 317 3.49 -2.64 -32.92
C VAL A 317 2.55 -1.56 -33.44
N GLY A 318 1.32 -1.94 -33.79
CA GLY A 318 0.29 -1.02 -34.29
C GLY A 318 -0.31 -0.13 -33.22
N SER A 319 -0.32 -0.55 -31.96
CA SER A 319 -0.87 0.20 -30.83
C SER A 319 -0.01 0.02 -29.58
N VAL A 320 0.05 1.05 -28.74
CA VAL A 320 0.84 1.04 -27.49
C VAL A 320 -0.07 1.24 -26.28
N SER A 321 -0.84 2.33 -26.24
CA SER A 321 -1.66 2.68 -25.08
C SER A 321 -2.70 1.60 -24.75
N GLY A 322 -3.40 1.08 -25.76
CA GLY A 322 -4.38 0.01 -25.58
C GLY A 322 -3.78 -1.26 -24.98
N PRO A 323 -2.81 -1.92 -25.66
CA PRO A 323 -2.20 -3.14 -25.14
C PRO A 323 -1.48 -2.95 -23.80
N ALA A 324 -0.89 -1.78 -23.55
CA ALA A 324 -0.28 -1.49 -22.25
C ALA A 324 -1.34 -1.40 -21.13
N ALA A 325 -2.49 -0.76 -21.40
CA ALA A 325 -3.61 -0.74 -20.46
C ALA A 325 -4.15 -2.16 -20.23
N TRP A 326 -4.35 -2.92 -21.31
CA TRP A 326 -4.80 -4.31 -21.28
C TRP A 326 -3.93 -5.20 -20.39
N LEU A 327 -2.61 -5.13 -20.56
CA LEU A 327 -1.65 -5.89 -19.75
C LEU A 327 -1.68 -5.48 -18.27
N LEU A 328 -1.91 -4.20 -17.99
CA LEU A 328 -1.99 -3.69 -16.62
C LEU A 328 -3.31 -4.06 -15.92
N SER A 329 -4.41 -4.13 -16.67
CA SER A 329 -5.76 -4.40 -16.15
C SER A 329 -6.26 -5.83 -16.40
N GLN A 330 -5.44 -6.68 -17.00
CA GLN A 330 -5.83 -8.03 -17.43
C GLN A 330 -7.07 -8.02 -18.33
N GLY A 331 -7.13 -7.04 -19.24
CA GLY A 331 -8.19 -6.91 -20.24
C GLY A 331 -9.41 -6.08 -19.82
N GLN A 332 -9.50 -5.64 -18.57
CA GLN A 332 -10.59 -4.79 -18.09
C GLN A 332 -10.32 -3.33 -18.49
N LEU A 333 -10.86 -2.88 -19.62
CA LEU A 333 -10.68 -1.52 -20.14
C LEU A 333 -11.84 -0.60 -19.75
N LEU A 334 -11.56 0.69 -19.67
CA LEU A 334 -12.54 1.73 -19.37
C LEU A 334 -12.64 2.77 -20.49
N GLY A 335 -13.86 3.01 -20.94
CA GLY A 335 -14.19 4.04 -21.91
C GLY A 335 -13.44 3.92 -23.23
N GLU A 336 -13.41 5.02 -23.98
CA GLU A 336 -12.69 5.08 -25.25
C GLU A 336 -11.26 5.58 -25.08
N THR A 337 -10.35 5.12 -25.96
CA THR A 337 -8.99 5.65 -26.03
C THR A 337 -8.98 7.12 -26.47
N LEU A 338 -8.47 8.01 -25.60
CA LEU A 338 -8.15 9.38 -25.96
C LEU A 338 -7.05 9.39 -27.02
N ARG A 339 -7.20 10.21 -28.06
CA ARG A 339 -6.18 10.43 -29.11
C ARG A 339 -6.10 11.92 -29.44
N GLU A 340 -5.08 12.60 -28.93
CA GLU A 340 -4.94 14.04 -29.13
C GLU A 340 -3.48 14.46 -29.12
N GLN A 341 -3.10 15.39 -30.02
CA GLN A 341 -1.77 16.00 -30.06
C GLN A 341 -0.59 15.00 -30.07
N GLY A 342 -0.80 13.83 -30.69
CA GLY A 342 0.23 12.78 -30.75
C GLY A 342 0.38 11.96 -29.46
N VAL A 343 -0.56 12.10 -28.53
CA VAL A 343 -0.71 11.30 -27.31
C VAL A 343 -1.94 10.42 -27.43
N THR A 344 -1.84 9.19 -26.93
CA THR A 344 -2.94 8.25 -26.80
C THR A 344 -2.99 7.72 -25.38
N ILE A 345 -4.17 7.70 -24.76
CA ILE A 345 -4.37 7.23 -23.38
C ILE A 345 -5.55 6.26 -23.38
N THR A 346 -5.31 5.05 -22.89
CA THR A 346 -6.36 4.06 -22.64
C THR A 346 -6.36 3.76 -21.15
N LEU A 347 -7.53 3.74 -20.53
CA LEU A 347 -7.70 3.42 -19.12
C LEU A 347 -8.18 1.98 -18.96
N GLY A 348 -7.94 1.40 -17.78
CA GLY A 348 -8.49 0.12 -17.36
C GLY A 348 -8.60 0.02 -15.84
N VAL A 349 -9.24 -1.03 -15.33
CA VAL A 349 -9.36 -1.32 -13.90
C VAL A 349 -8.64 -2.62 -13.59
N SER A 350 -7.68 -2.60 -12.67
CA SER A 350 -7.07 -3.81 -12.13
C SER A 350 -7.61 -4.04 -10.72
N HIS A 351 -8.31 -5.15 -10.52
CA HIS A 351 -8.66 -5.65 -9.19
C HIS A 351 -7.41 -6.15 -8.45
#